data_AF-A0A9D5GIN2-F1
#
_entry.id   AF-A0A9D5GIN2-F1
#
_cell.length_a   1.000
_cell.length_b   1.000
_cell.length_c   1.000
_cell.angle_alpha   90.00
_cell.angle_beta   90.00
_cell.angle_gamma   90.00
#
_symmetry.space_group_name_H-M   'P 1'
#
loop_
_entity.id
_entity.type
_entity.pdbx_description
1 polymer ?
#
loop_
_entity_poly.entity_id
_entity_poly.type
_entity_poly.pdbx_seq_one_letter_code
_entity_poly.pdbx_strand_id
1 'polypeptide(L)'
;MRIERVDYSPRKEVYHPGEVVNVAIRFAEPFVGQCEIGFVPQDRPAGEDFRRSTCARSSDKLYEGQLYLRDGQVGRCALLVRLAPVKGAPQTVRAGEQIFEVRPLRP
;
A
#
# COMPACT_ATOMS: atom_id res chain seq x y z
N MET A 1 4.87 -15.83 4.52
CA MET A 1 5.20 -14.39 4.66
C MET A 1 4.04 -13.71 5.33
N ARG A 2 4.28 -13.06 6.47
CA ARG A 2 3.23 -12.43 7.26
C ARG A 2 3.62 -10.98 7.57
N ILE A 3 2.80 -10.04 7.10
CA ILE A 3 2.90 -8.64 7.51
C ILE A 3 2.45 -8.59 8.97
N GLU A 4 3.30 -8.02 9.82
CA GLU A 4 3.03 -7.84 11.25
C GLU A 4 2.32 -6.51 11.49
N ARG A 5 2.81 -5.44 10.86
CA ARG A 5 2.32 -4.08 11.08
C ARG A 5 2.53 -3.22 9.85
N VAL A 6 1.59 -2.31 9.62
CA VAL A 6 1.68 -1.27 8.60
C VAL A 6 1.53 0.07 9.31
N ASP A 7 2.55 0.90 9.21
CA ASP A 7 2.52 2.29 9.65
C ASP A 7 2.38 3.20 8.44
N TYR A 8 1.66 4.30 8.60
CA TYR A 8 1.51 5.30 7.54
C TYR A 8 1.44 6.71 8.11
N SER A 9 1.89 7.68 7.31
CA SER A 9 1.85 9.10 7.62
C SER A 9 1.64 9.94 6.35
N PRO A 10 0.89 11.05 6.42
CA PRO A 10 0.13 11.52 7.58
C PRO A 10 -1.07 10.60 7.88
N ARG A 11 -1.49 10.53 9.15
CA ARG A 11 -2.73 9.84 9.54
C ARG A 11 -3.89 10.82 9.42
N LYS A 12 -4.80 10.58 8.48
CA LYS A 12 -5.96 11.43 8.23
C LYS A 12 -7.20 10.57 8.08
N GLU A 13 -8.35 11.14 8.40
CA GLU A 13 -9.65 10.51 8.13
C GLU A 13 -9.97 10.52 6.63
N VAL A 14 -9.57 11.59 5.95
CA VAL A 14 -9.79 11.82 4.52
C VAL A 14 -8.49 12.28 3.88
N TYR A 15 -8.21 11.73 2.71
CA TYR A 15 -7.13 12.13 1.84
C TYR A 15 -7.66 12.71 0.53
N HIS A 16 -6.78 13.34 -0.25
CA HIS A 16 -7.09 13.97 -1.52
C HIS A 16 -6.11 13.57 -2.62
N PRO A 17 -6.55 13.54 -3.90
CA PRO A 17 -5.64 13.44 -5.02
C PRO A 17 -4.52 14.49 -4.95
N GLY A 18 -3.30 14.08 -5.31
CA GLY A 18 -2.08 14.89 -5.20
C GLY A 18 -1.33 14.73 -3.88
N GLU A 19 -1.99 14.23 -2.83
CA GLU A 19 -1.31 13.95 -1.56
C GLU A 19 -0.39 12.73 -1.64
N VAL A 20 0.60 12.71 -0.74
CA VAL A 20 1.55 11.61 -0.59
C VAL A 20 1.41 11.00 0.79
N VAL A 21 1.27 9.67 0.84
CA VAL A 21 1.25 8.87 2.06
C VAL A 21 2.54 8.05 2.13
N ASN A 22 3.37 8.31 3.13
CA ASN A 22 4.51 7.46 3.43
C ASN A 22 4.01 6.22 4.17
N VAL A 23 4.45 5.04 3.76
CA VAL A 23 4.05 3.75 4.30
C VAL A 23 5.28 2.96 4.69
N ALA A 24 5.24 2.37 5.89
CA ALA A 24 6.24 1.45 6.40
C ALA A 24 5.58 0.09 6.69
N ILE A 25 6.12 -0.97 6.10
CA ILE A 25 5.63 -2.35 6.22
C ILE A 25 6.64 -3.14 7.03
N ARG A 26 6.18 -3.66 8.17
CA ARG A 26 6.97 -4.53 9.06
C ARG A 26 6.52 -5.97 8.88
N PHE A 27 7.49 -6.84 8.67
CA PHE A 27 7.26 -8.28 8.53
C PHE A 27 7.64 -9.00 9.83
N ALA A 28 6.82 -9.98 10.24
CA ALA A 28 7.07 -10.78 11.44
C ALA A 28 8.39 -11.57 11.31
N GLU A 29 8.67 -12.06 10.10
CA GLU A 29 9.87 -12.79 9.70
C GLU A 29 10.62 -12.00 8.62
N PRO A 30 11.95 -12.17 8.49
CA PRO A 30 12.72 -11.56 7.41
C PRO A 30 12.10 -11.83 6.03
N PHE A 31 11.90 -10.78 5.25
CA PHE A 31 11.43 -10.84 3.87
C PHE A 31 12.53 -10.36 2.93
N VAL A 32 12.82 -11.16 1.90
CA VAL A 32 13.76 -10.82 0.83
C VAL A 32 13.05 -10.94 -0.50
N GLY A 33 12.84 -9.80 -1.15
CA GLY A 33 12.14 -9.70 -2.41
C GLY A 33 11.75 -8.26 -2.72
N GLN A 34 10.95 -8.10 -3.78
CA GLN A 34 10.33 -6.83 -4.12
C GLN A 34 9.03 -6.68 -3.33
N CYS A 35 8.84 -5.50 -2.76
CA CYS A 35 7.62 -5.11 -2.07
C CYS A 35 7.06 -3.87 -2.79
N GLU A 36 5.81 -3.93 -3.19
CA GLU A 36 5.12 -2.82 -3.84
C GLU A 36 3.81 -2.53 -3.13
N ILE A 37 3.40 -1.27 -3.10
CA ILE A 37 2.19 -0.81 -2.42
C ILE A 37 1.29 -0.03 -3.36
N GLY A 38 -0.02 -0.10 -3.14
CA GLY A 38 -0.97 0.72 -3.88
C GLY A 38 -2.33 0.80 -3.20
N PHE A 39 -3.04 1.90 -3.43
CA PHE A 39 -4.44 2.04 -3.05
C PHE A 39 -5.33 1.57 -4.19
N VAL A 40 -6.29 0.71 -3.83
CA VAL A 40 -7.31 0.19 -4.74
C VAL A 40 -8.69 0.53 -4.20
N PRO A 41 -9.56 1.18 -5.00
CA PRO A 41 -10.96 1.38 -4.64
C PRO A 41 -11.64 0.05 -4.30
N GLN A 42 -12.41 0.00 -3.21
CA GLN A 42 -13.03 -1.24 -2.72
C GLN A 42 -14.08 -1.82 -3.67
N ASP A 43 -14.67 -0.98 -4.51
CA ASP A 43 -15.65 -1.33 -5.54
C ASP A 43 -15.00 -1.93 -6.79
N ARG A 44 -13.67 -1.88 -6.90
CA ARG A 44 -12.94 -2.51 -8.00
C ARG A 44 -12.36 -3.86 -7.55
N PRO A 45 -12.44 -4.90 -8.40
CA PRO A 45 -11.72 -6.13 -8.13
C PRO A 45 -10.24 -5.81 -7.96
N ALA A 46 -9.65 -6.32 -6.88
CA ALA A 46 -8.22 -6.27 -6.63
C ALA A 46 -7.51 -7.18 -7.66
N GLY A 47 -7.42 -6.72 -8.91
CA GLY A 47 -6.62 -7.37 -9.95
C GLY A 47 -5.13 -7.17 -9.72
N GLU A 48 -4.28 -7.83 -10.51
CA GLU A 48 -2.84 -7.59 -10.48
C GLU A 48 -2.46 -6.18 -11.00
N ASP A 49 -3.34 -5.56 -11.78
CA ASP A 49 -3.13 -4.24 -12.40
C ASP A 49 -3.77 -3.13 -11.59
N PHE A 50 -3.17 -2.84 -10.44
CA PHE A 50 -3.34 -1.54 -9.79
C PHE A 50 -2.03 -0.77 -9.80
N ARG A 51 -2.15 0.55 -9.73
CA ARG A 51 -0.98 1.42 -9.69
C ARG A 51 -0.22 1.20 -8.40
N ARG A 52 1.07 0.92 -8.56
CA ARG A 52 1.96 0.51 -7.47
C ARG A 52 3.15 1.45 -7.37
N SER A 53 3.63 1.62 -6.15
CA SER A 53 4.92 2.22 -5.83
C SER A 53 5.81 1.15 -5.23
N THR A 54 7.04 1.03 -5.71
CA THR A 54 8.03 0.13 -5.12
C THR A 54 8.51 0.68 -3.78
N CYS A 55 8.53 -0.18 -2.76
CA CYS A 55 9.12 0.14 -1.47
C CYS A 55 10.64 -0.11 -1.51
N ALA A 56 11.41 0.77 -0.88
CA ALA A 56 12.80 0.53 -0.55
C ALA A 56 12.89 -0.41 0.65
N ARG A 57 13.90 -1.29 0.66
CA ARG A 57 14.21 -2.14 1.81
C ARG A 57 15.10 -1.36 2.77
N SER A 58 14.59 -1.02 3.94
CA SER A 58 15.35 -0.35 5.00
C SER A 58 16.02 -1.36 5.95
N SER A 59 15.42 -2.55 6.08
CA SER A 59 16.05 -3.73 6.70
C SER A 59 15.36 -5.00 6.21
N ASP A 60 15.86 -6.17 6.62
CA ASP A 60 15.27 -7.48 6.32
C ASP A 60 13.83 -7.62 6.80
N LYS A 61 13.38 -6.80 7.75
CA LYS A 61 12.01 -6.82 8.27
C LYS A 61 11.23 -5.53 8.00
N LEU A 62 11.82 -4.55 7.33
CA LEU A 62 11.21 -3.23 7.14
C LEU A 62 11.37 -2.75 5.71
N TYR A 63 10.23 -2.47 5.08
CA TYR A 63 10.15 -1.87 3.76
C TYR A 63 9.38 -0.56 3.85
N GLU A 64 9.85 0.47 3.15
CA GLU A 64 9.27 1.81 3.21
C GLU A 64 9.02 2.34 1.79
N GLY A 65 7.88 2.98 1.58
CA GLY A 65 7.51 3.50 0.28
C GLY A 65 6.56 4.68 0.37
N GLN A 66 6.35 5.33 -0.77
CA GLN A 66 5.47 6.48 -0.89
C GLN A 66 4.32 6.17 -1.83
N LEU A 67 3.10 6.44 -1.39
CA LEU A 67 1.89 6.36 -2.20
C LEU A 67 1.47 7.74 -2.63
N TYR A 68 1.37 7.91 -3.94
CA TYR A 68 0.87 9.14 -4.54
C TYR A 68 -0.60 8.95 -4.87
N LEU A 69 -1.47 9.71 -4.21
CA LEU A 69 -2.90 9.63 -4.42
C LEU A 69 -3.29 10.33 -5.73
N ARG A 70 -4.15 9.69 -6.51
CA ARG A 70 -4.57 10.15 -7.85
C ARG A 70 -6.09 10.16 -7.94
N ASP A 71 -6.61 10.85 -8.95
CA ASP A 71 -8.07 10.99 -9.16
C ASP A 71 -8.77 9.64 -9.35
N GLY A 72 -8.08 8.67 -9.97
CA GLY A 72 -8.59 7.30 -10.13
C GLY A 72 -8.73 6.49 -8.83
N GLN A 73 -8.35 7.06 -7.69
CA GLN A 73 -8.44 6.45 -6.36
C GLN A 73 -9.47 7.15 -5.47
N VAL A 74 -10.31 8.04 -6.02
CA VAL A 74 -11.42 8.66 -5.27
C VAL A 74 -12.40 7.58 -4.80
N GLY A 75 -12.80 7.66 -3.53
CA GLY A 75 -13.68 6.72 -2.85
C GLY A 75 -13.00 6.00 -1.68
N ARG A 76 -13.66 4.95 -1.17
CA ARG A 76 -13.12 4.08 -0.12
C ARG A 76 -12.08 3.16 -0.73
N CYS A 77 -10.84 3.28 -0.30
CA CYS A 77 -9.70 2.50 -0.76
C CYS A 77 -9.22 1.52 0.30
N ALA A 78 -8.68 0.40 -0.17
CA ALA A 78 -7.85 -0.51 0.63
C ALA A 78 -6.39 -0.34 0.22
N LEU A 79 -5.48 -0.46 1.18
CA LEU A 79 -4.05 -0.58 0.92
C LEU A 79 -3.73 -2.04 0.57
N LEU A 80 -3.21 -2.26 -0.63
CA LEU A 80 -2.69 -3.55 -1.05
C LEU A 80 -1.17 -3.53 -1.07
N VAL A 81 -0.58 -4.67 -0.70
CA VAL A 81 0.84 -4.93 -0.82
C VAL A 81 1.04 -6.10 -1.76
N ARG A 82 1.82 -5.91 -2.81
CA ARG A 82 2.33 -7.01 -3.63
C ARG A 82 3.72 -7.39 -3.12
N LEU A 83 3.86 -8.66 -2.76
CA LEU A 83 5.10 -9.26 -2.29
C LEU A 83 5.58 -10.23 -3.36
N ALA A 84 6.75 -9.98 -3.94
CA ALA A 84 7.41 -10.87 -4.89
C ALA A 84 8.71 -11.39 -4.24
N PRO A 85 8.67 -12.57 -3.60
CA PRO A 85 9.85 -13.20 -3.01
C PRO A 85 10.93 -13.47 -4.05
N VAL A 86 12.19 -13.52 -3.64
CA VAL A 86 13.25 -14.16 -4.47
C VAL A 86 12.99 -15.66 -4.64
N LYS A 87 12.41 -16.31 -3.62
CA LYS A 87 12.03 -17.73 -3.64
C LYS A 87 10.56 -17.89 -3.28
N GLY A 88 9.76 -18.37 -4.21
CA GLY A 88 8.31 -18.58 -4.04
C GLY A 88 7.48 -17.79 -5.05
N ALA A 89 6.15 -17.91 -4.94
CA ALA A 89 5.22 -17.21 -5.82
C ALA A 89 4.92 -15.79 -5.31
N PRO A 90 4.76 -14.80 -6.21
CA PRO A 90 4.23 -13.51 -5.85
C PRO A 90 2.83 -13.61 -5.26
N GLN A 91 2.50 -12.72 -4.34
CA GLN A 91 1.17 -12.62 -3.75
C GLN A 91 0.78 -11.16 -3.54
N THR A 92 -0.51 -10.88 -3.65
CA THR A 92 -1.08 -9.58 -3.28
C THR A 92 -1.93 -9.78 -2.02
N VAL A 93 -1.66 -9.01 -0.98
CA VAL A 93 -2.34 -9.08 0.31
C VAL A 93 -2.86 -7.70 0.71
N ARG A 94 -3.95 -7.65 1.48
CA ARG A 94 -4.41 -6.41 2.12
C ARG A 94 -3.47 -6.06 3.28
N ALA A 95 -3.04 -4.81 3.32
CA ALA A 95 -2.18 -4.27 4.36
C ALA A 95 -3.04 -3.81 5.56
N GLY A 96 -3.59 -4.79 6.28
CA GLY A 96 -4.50 -4.57 7.41
C GLY A 96 -5.94 -4.26 7.00
N GLU A 97 -6.76 -3.94 8.00
CA GLU A 97 -8.21 -3.69 7.88
C GLU A 97 -8.56 -2.20 7.67
N GLN A 98 -7.56 -1.33 7.65
CA GLN A 98 -7.78 0.12 7.55
C GLN A 98 -8.41 0.50 6.21
N ILE A 99 -9.47 1.30 6.27
CA ILE A 99 -10.11 1.89 5.09
C ILE A 99 -9.65 3.33 4.97
N PHE A 100 -9.19 3.70 3.77
CA PHE A 100 -8.73 5.04 3.44
C PHE A 100 -9.79 5.73 2.60
N GLU A 101 -10.35 6.84 3.07
CA GLU A 101 -11.28 7.64 2.28
C GLU A 101 -10.48 8.66 1.45
N VAL A 102 -10.64 8.63 0.12
CA VAL A 102 -10.05 9.63 -0.78
C VAL A 102 -11.18 10.46 -1.39
N ARG A 103 -11.15 11.78 -1.23
CA ARG A 103 -12.18 12.68 -1.77
C ARG A 103 -11.60 13.59 -2.85
N PRO A 104 -12.38 13.93 -3.88
CA PRO A 104 -11.92 14.88 -4.90
C PRO A 104 -11.57 16.22 -4.24
N LEU A 105 -10.58 16.92 -4.80
CA LEU A 105 -10.36 18.32 -4.47
C LEU A 105 -11.60 19.08 -4.93
N ARG A 106 -12.29 19.74 -3.99
CA ARG A 106 -13.36 20.65 -4.38
C ARG A 106 -12.71 21.92 -4.94
N PRO A 107 -13.16 22.43 -6.10
CA PRO A 107 -12.83 23.79 -6.51
C PRO A 107 -13.38 24.82 -5.50
#